data_AF-A0A1I6U0A8-F1
#
_entry.id   AF-A0A1I6U0A8-F1
#
_cell.length_a   1.000
_cell.length_b   1.000
_cell.length_c   1.000
_cell.angle_alpha   90.00
_cell.angle_beta   90.00
_cell.angle_gamma   90.00
#
_symmetry.space_group_name_H-M   'P 1'
#
loop_
_entity.id
_entity.type
_entity.pdbx_description
1 polymer ?
#
loop_
_entity_poly.entity_id
_entity_poly.type
_entity_poly.pdbx_seq_one_letter_code
_entity_poly.pdbx_strand_id
1 'polypeptide(L)'
;MMRFTFRRAAALLGLGVAAVPLSSLAIPVTATPARAQATEVEGPALPYASTPDLRAATVARAVRDQRATNPIAAAETARELARHDYDSVFRGFLDGTPLRPDDAGDVLTAFIALQWMVANDATVEPSAAALRAIRTRFVAPMAERPPLSQPATRAAFAEQVKLRAVLHHASWQAAKRLGVLPRFLAGLSNEFIPVATLRNLALTEDGLVPKGRAGRAAPKPPPVAESPPVPDAQPAPSPAPTAPDAAGPPRHAANWDQVEGVYFRSTTGFGVGGLMTIDFEPLIFLRDGTYYEIAGTALEDVDLAAERAARPKRFGRWSAKGAGFVLTDARGRANDYALGDGSFFRAFPAAANERVARAYRRLSGGGNSALGGDVAIAVESRYDFHADGSYGRGGSVGATNSGASTGVGTAIARRRAPEGGRYALNRHTLTLTAADGRTRRLFFAYGSQKDPPEIDREMIFVGDDVFSPAD
;
A
#
# COMPACT_ATOMS: atom_id res chain seq x y z
N MET A 1 -47.33 46.04 12.43
CA MET A 1 -46.19 45.56 11.64
C MET A 1 -45.70 44.25 12.23
N MET A 2 -45.95 43.15 11.50
CA MET A 2 -45.82 41.76 11.96
C MET A 2 -44.37 41.29 12.00
N ARG A 3 -44.03 40.57 13.08
CA ARG A 3 -42.81 39.76 13.25
C ARG A 3 -43.03 38.41 12.58
N PHE A 4 -42.08 37.97 11.75
CA PHE A 4 -42.00 36.58 11.30
C PHE A 4 -40.74 35.91 11.87
N THR A 5 -40.99 34.93 12.74
CA THR A 5 -40.06 33.94 13.25
C THR A 5 -39.95 32.79 12.26
N PHE A 6 -38.73 32.43 11.85
CA PHE A 6 -38.46 31.13 11.21
C PHE A 6 -37.57 30.29 12.12
N ARG A 7 -38.18 29.29 12.77
CA ARG A 7 -37.49 28.16 13.38
C ARG A 7 -37.02 27.23 12.25
N ARG A 8 -35.72 26.91 12.20
CA ARG A 8 -35.23 25.77 11.42
C ARG A 8 -35.21 24.54 12.33
N ALA A 9 -36.10 23.61 12.04
CA ALA A 9 -35.94 22.20 12.38
C ALA A 9 -34.95 21.58 11.38
N ALA A 10 -33.95 20.87 11.87
CA ALA A 10 -33.16 19.93 11.09
C ALA A 10 -33.07 18.64 11.91
N ALA A 11 -34.01 17.74 11.63
CA ALA A 11 -33.84 16.32 11.88
C ALA A 11 -32.96 15.77 10.75
N LEU A 12 -31.88 15.07 11.10
CA LEU A 12 -31.13 14.25 10.15
C LEU A 12 -30.81 12.92 10.81
N LEU A 13 -31.37 11.89 10.20
CA LEU A 13 -31.28 10.48 10.55
C LEU A 13 -29.82 10.00 10.56
N GLY A 14 -29.33 9.65 11.75
CA GLY A 14 -28.15 8.80 11.90
C GLY A 14 -28.55 7.33 11.70
N LEU A 15 -28.54 6.85 10.46
CA LEU A 15 -28.50 5.40 10.19
C LEU A 15 -27.05 4.94 10.37
N GLY A 16 -26.68 4.70 11.63
CA GLY A 16 -25.51 3.90 11.96
C GLY A 16 -25.78 2.45 11.55
N VAL A 17 -25.19 2.01 10.44
CA VAL A 17 -25.11 0.58 10.11
C VAL A 17 -24.09 -0.02 11.06
N ALA A 18 -24.56 -0.61 12.16
CA ALA A 18 -23.74 -1.43 13.03
C ALA A 18 -23.20 -2.61 12.20
N ALA A 19 -21.88 -2.78 12.20
CA ALA A 19 -21.25 -3.99 11.69
C ALA A 19 -21.73 -5.18 12.55
N VAL A 20 -22.57 -6.05 11.99
CA VAL A 20 -22.93 -7.31 12.64
C VAL A 20 -21.78 -8.29 12.40
N PRO A 21 -21.04 -8.72 13.45
CA PRO A 21 -20.00 -9.72 13.27
C PRO A 21 -20.63 -11.06 12.88
N LEU A 22 -20.19 -11.64 11.76
CA LEU A 22 -20.65 -12.92 11.23
C LEU A 22 -20.23 -14.15 12.07
N SER A 23 -19.53 -13.93 13.19
CA SER A 23 -18.97 -14.99 14.04
C SER A 23 -20.00 -15.84 14.81
N SER A 24 -21.30 -15.58 14.66
CA SER A 24 -22.36 -16.22 15.48
C SER A 24 -23.23 -17.24 14.75
N LEU A 25 -22.89 -17.65 13.51
CA LEU A 25 -23.64 -18.67 12.77
C LEU A 25 -23.09 -20.07 13.07
N ALA A 26 -23.72 -20.77 14.03
CA ALA A 26 -23.57 -22.21 14.14
C ALA A 26 -24.32 -22.89 12.98
N ILE A 27 -23.62 -23.70 12.18
CA ILE A 27 -24.18 -24.44 11.04
C ILE A 27 -24.66 -25.80 11.54
N PRO A 28 -25.98 -26.09 11.59
CA PRO A 28 -26.46 -27.45 11.77
C PRO A 28 -26.26 -28.24 10.48
N VAL A 29 -25.57 -29.39 10.57
CA VAL A 29 -25.40 -30.34 9.46
C VAL A 29 -26.46 -31.43 9.59
N THR A 30 -27.52 -31.34 8.79
CA THR A 30 -28.45 -32.46 8.53
C THR A 30 -28.37 -32.81 7.06
N ALA A 31 -28.05 -34.08 6.76
CA ALA A 31 -27.96 -34.60 5.40
C ALA A 31 -29.19 -35.46 5.10
N THR A 32 -29.94 -35.08 4.06
CA THR A 32 -31.02 -35.89 3.47
C THR A 32 -30.67 -36.08 1.98
N PRO A 33 -30.72 -37.29 1.41
CA PRO A 33 -30.45 -37.48 0.00
C PRO A 33 -31.76 -37.35 -0.81
N ALA A 34 -31.77 -36.53 -1.85
CA ALA A 34 -32.81 -36.57 -2.89
C ALA A 34 -32.20 -36.28 -4.27
N ARG A 35 -32.74 -36.98 -5.27
CA ARG A 35 -32.19 -37.25 -6.59
C ARG A 35 -32.78 -36.30 -7.64
N ALA A 36 -31.90 -35.73 -8.46
CA ALA A 36 -32.03 -35.22 -9.83
C ALA A 36 -33.40 -34.66 -10.31
N GLN A 37 -33.54 -33.33 -10.25
CA GLN A 37 -34.13 -32.53 -11.32
C GLN A 37 -33.21 -31.33 -11.59
N ALA A 38 -32.84 -31.12 -12.85
CA ALA A 38 -32.05 -29.97 -13.29
C ALA A 38 -33.00 -28.82 -13.59
N THR A 39 -33.21 -27.94 -12.61
CA THR A 39 -33.88 -26.65 -12.82
C THR A 39 -33.36 -25.65 -11.80
N GLU A 40 -32.90 -24.51 -12.32
CA GLU A 40 -32.65 -23.24 -11.64
C GLU A 40 -31.63 -23.21 -10.49
N VAL A 41 -30.94 -22.08 -10.39
CA VAL A 41 -30.10 -21.75 -9.23
C VAL A 41 -31.03 -21.57 -8.04
N GLU A 42 -31.19 -22.61 -7.21
CA GLU A 42 -32.14 -22.75 -6.09
C GLU A 42 -31.87 -21.84 -4.86
N GLY A 43 -31.44 -20.61 -5.09
CA GLY A 43 -31.43 -19.54 -4.08
C GLY A 43 -32.44 -18.46 -4.45
N PRO A 44 -32.99 -17.70 -3.48
CA PRO A 44 -33.84 -16.57 -3.81
C PRO A 44 -33.06 -15.61 -4.71
N ALA A 45 -33.66 -15.26 -5.85
CA ALA A 45 -33.12 -14.23 -6.73
C ALA A 45 -33.06 -12.92 -5.95
N LEU A 46 -31.90 -12.28 -5.97
CA LEU A 46 -31.67 -11.00 -5.30
C LEU A 46 -31.33 -9.92 -6.34
N PRO A 47 -32.21 -9.67 -7.33
CA PRO A 47 -31.92 -8.73 -8.39
C PRO A 47 -31.76 -7.33 -7.83
N TYR A 48 -30.90 -6.55 -8.48
CA TYR A 48 -30.74 -5.13 -8.21
C TYR A 48 -30.30 -4.40 -9.50
N ALA A 49 -30.58 -3.10 -9.58
CA ALA A 49 -30.16 -2.29 -10.71
C ALA A 49 -28.83 -1.58 -10.40
N SER A 50 -27.80 -1.84 -11.20
CA SER A 50 -26.54 -1.09 -11.16
C SER A 50 -26.63 0.11 -12.11
N THR A 51 -26.77 1.31 -11.55
CA THR A 51 -26.78 2.56 -12.33
C THR A 51 -25.41 3.25 -12.30
N PRO A 52 -25.03 4.04 -13.32
CA PRO A 52 -23.79 4.83 -13.29
C PRO A 52 -23.69 5.72 -12.05
N ASP A 53 -24.79 6.35 -11.62
CA ASP A 53 -24.83 7.20 -10.43
C ASP A 53 -24.55 6.41 -9.15
N LEU A 54 -25.13 5.21 -9.01
CA LEU A 54 -24.85 4.34 -7.88
C LEU A 54 -23.38 3.92 -7.86
N ARG A 55 -22.80 3.59 -9.02
CA ARG A 55 -21.40 3.21 -9.12
C ARG A 55 -20.47 4.37 -8.74
N ALA A 56 -20.74 5.57 -9.26
CA ALA A 56 -20.01 6.78 -8.91
C ALA A 56 -20.12 7.11 -7.41
N ALA A 57 -21.31 6.98 -6.83
CA ALA A 57 -21.54 7.18 -5.40
C ALA A 57 -20.79 6.15 -4.53
N THR A 58 -20.72 4.89 -4.96
CA THR A 58 -19.95 3.82 -4.30
C THR A 58 -18.45 4.15 -4.31
N VAL A 59 -17.89 4.53 -5.46
CA VAL A 59 -16.48 4.94 -5.56
C VAL A 59 -16.21 6.17 -4.69
N ALA A 60 -17.06 7.19 -4.77
CA ALA A 60 -16.90 8.40 -3.97
C ALA A 60 -16.96 8.13 -2.46
N ARG A 61 -17.81 7.18 -2.02
CA ARG A 61 -17.84 6.73 -0.62
C ARG A 61 -16.56 6.00 -0.23
N ALA A 62 -16.15 5.00 -1.00
CA ALA A 62 -14.92 4.25 -0.73
C ALA A 62 -13.69 5.16 -0.68
N VAL A 63 -13.57 6.11 -1.63
CA VAL A 63 -12.51 7.12 -1.65
C VAL A 63 -12.58 8.01 -0.42
N ARG A 64 -13.77 8.48 -0.01
CA ARG A 64 -13.92 9.30 1.20
C ARG A 64 -13.57 8.54 2.47
N ASP A 65 -13.99 7.29 2.61
CA ASP A 65 -13.70 6.45 3.77
C ASP A 65 -12.20 6.16 3.84
N GLN A 66 -11.59 5.82 2.70
CA GLN A 66 -10.15 5.68 2.57
C GLN A 66 -9.42 6.99 2.86
N ARG A 67 -10.00 8.15 2.52
CA ARG A 67 -9.37 9.46 2.76
C ARG A 67 -9.22 9.77 4.24
N ALA A 68 -10.11 9.25 5.09
CA ALA A 68 -10.04 9.43 6.53
C ALA A 68 -8.84 8.72 7.17
N THR A 69 -8.34 7.65 6.55
CA THR A 69 -7.21 6.86 7.07
C THR A 69 -5.94 7.02 6.23
N ASN A 70 -6.09 7.30 4.93
CA ASN A 70 -5.02 7.47 3.96
C ASN A 70 -5.49 8.38 2.80
N PRO A 71 -5.39 9.72 2.93
CA PRO A 71 -5.88 10.69 1.94
C PRO A 71 -5.21 10.58 0.58
N ILE A 72 -3.95 10.14 0.53
CA ILE A 72 -3.18 9.99 -0.70
C ILE A 72 -3.62 8.73 -1.45
N ALA A 73 -3.72 7.58 -0.77
CA ALA A 73 -4.22 6.35 -1.40
C ALA A 73 -5.66 6.52 -1.89
N ALA A 74 -6.50 7.29 -1.19
CA ALA A 74 -7.82 7.65 -1.64
C ALA A 74 -7.83 8.44 -2.96
N ALA A 75 -6.92 9.41 -3.13
CA ALA A 75 -6.84 10.20 -4.36
C ALA A 75 -6.45 9.36 -5.59
N GLU A 76 -5.60 8.35 -5.39
CA GLU A 76 -5.13 7.49 -6.47
C GLU A 76 -6.09 6.34 -6.77
N THR A 77 -6.71 5.75 -5.74
CA THR A 77 -7.91 4.92 -5.92
C THR A 77 -8.96 5.66 -6.75
N ALA A 78 -9.19 6.95 -6.48
CA ALA A 78 -10.11 7.76 -7.28
C ALA A 78 -9.64 7.94 -8.73
N ARG A 79 -8.34 8.15 -8.96
CA ARG A 79 -7.76 8.30 -10.31
C ARG A 79 -7.87 7.01 -11.12
N GLU A 80 -7.51 5.88 -10.53
CA GLU A 80 -7.55 4.57 -11.21
C GLU A 80 -8.99 4.14 -11.48
N LEU A 81 -9.90 4.33 -10.52
CA LEU A 81 -11.34 4.06 -10.73
C LEU A 81 -12.02 5.07 -11.68
N ALA A 82 -11.41 6.22 -11.95
CA ALA A 82 -11.86 7.12 -13.01
C ALA A 82 -11.43 6.64 -14.41
N ARG A 83 -10.36 5.83 -14.50
CA ARG A 83 -9.86 5.25 -15.76
C ARG A 83 -10.48 3.89 -16.08
N HIS A 84 -10.80 3.13 -15.04
CA HIS A 84 -11.27 1.76 -15.15
C HIS A 84 -12.65 1.61 -14.53
N ASP A 85 -13.62 1.12 -15.32
CA ASP A 85 -14.92 0.76 -14.80
C ASP A 85 -14.83 -0.56 -14.03
N TYR A 86 -14.85 -0.48 -12.70
CA TYR A 86 -14.77 -1.67 -11.85
C TYR A 86 -15.91 -2.66 -12.10
N ASP A 87 -17.07 -2.21 -12.59
CA ASP A 87 -18.19 -3.10 -12.91
C ASP A 87 -17.89 -3.90 -14.18
N SER A 88 -17.19 -3.32 -15.17
CA SER A 88 -16.67 -4.07 -16.32
C SER A 88 -15.63 -5.10 -15.90
N VAL A 89 -14.69 -4.72 -15.02
CA VAL A 89 -13.67 -5.66 -14.50
C VAL A 89 -14.33 -6.80 -13.71
N PHE A 90 -15.31 -6.48 -12.87
CA PHE A 90 -16.03 -7.48 -12.08
C PHE A 90 -16.84 -8.44 -12.96
N ARG A 91 -17.48 -7.96 -14.04
CA ARG A 91 -18.13 -8.85 -15.02
C ARG A 91 -17.15 -9.85 -15.62
N GLY A 92 -15.92 -9.42 -15.92
CA GLY A 92 -14.86 -10.32 -16.36
C GLY A 92 -14.51 -11.43 -15.37
N PHE A 93 -14.72 -11.23 -14.06
CA PHE A 93 -14.55 -12.31 -13.07
C PHE A 93 -15.66 -13.36 -13.13
N LEU A 94 -16.81 -13.02 -13.71
CA LEU A 94 -17.97 -13.91 -13.81
C LEU A 94 -18.06 -14.60 -15.17
N ASP A 95 -17.24 -14.21 -16.14
CA ASP A 95 -17.21 -14.83 -17.47
C ASP A 95 -16.98 -16.35 -17.35
N GLY A 96 -17.82 -17.14 -18.01
CA GLY A 96 -17.80 -18.60 -17.92
C GLY A 96 -18.43 -19.21 -16.66
N THR A 97 -18.89 -18.38 -15.71
CA THR A 97 -19.61 -18.82 -14.51
C THR A 97 -21.13 -18.69 -14.68
N PRO A 98 -21.96 -19.39 -13.87
CA PRO A 98 -23.40 -19.20 -13.88
C PRO A 98 -23.87 -17.97 -13.08
N LEU A 99 -22.95 -17.17 -12.51
CA LEU A 99 -23.27 -16.05 -11.63
C LEU A 99 -23.63 -14.80 -12.44
N ARG A 100 -24.61 -14.05 -11.95
CA ARG A 100 -25.09 -12.84 -12.60
C ARG A 100 -24.58 -11.57 -11.92
N PRO A 101 -24.04 -10.58 -12.65
CA PRO A 101 -23.51 -9.35 -12.05
C PRO A 101 -24.60 -8.42 -11.51
N ASP A 102 -25.88 -8.64 -11.82
CA ASP A 102 -27.04 -7.88 -11.39
C ASP A 102 -27.87 -8.59 -10.29
N ASP A 103 -27.33 -9.68 -9.73
CA ASP A 103 -27.89 -10.37 -8.57
C ASP A 103 -26.94 -10.21 -7.37
N ALA A 104 -27.42 -9.58 -6.30
CA ALA A 104 -26.60 -9.24 -5.13
C ALA A 104 -26.07 -10.50 -4.41
N GLY A 105 -26.80 -11.60 -4.50
CA GLY A 105 -26.37 -12.85 -3.91
C GLY A 105 -25.31 -13.56 -4.75
N ASP A 106 -25.38 -13.45 -6.08
CA ASP A 106 -24.34 -13.93 -6.99
C ASP A 106 -23.05 -13.11 -6.82
N VAL A 107 -23.16 -11.78 -6.69
CA VAL A 107 -22.03 -10.89 -6.37
C VAL A 107 -21.34 -11.30 -5.07
N LEU A 108 -22.12 -11.57 -4.00
CA LEU A 108 -21.57 -12.00 -2.72
C LEU A 108 -20.93 -13.41 -2.81
N THR A 109 -21.54 -14.30 -3.59
CA THR A 109 -21.00 -15.65 -3.86
C THR A 109 -19.62 -15.58 -4.51
N ALA A 110 -19.48 -14.76 -5.56
CA ALA A 110 -18.20 -14.54 -6.23
C ALA A 110 -17.14 -13.97 -5.28
N PHE A 111 -17.51 -13.01 -4.43
CA PHE A 111 -16.58 -12.43 -3.46
C PHE A 111 -16.11 -13.44 -2.41
N ILE A 112 -16.99 -14.30 -1.90
CA ILE A 112 -16.62 -15.37 -0.96
C ILE A 112 -15.64 -16.37 -1.62
N ALA A 113 -15.92 -16.76 -2.86
CA ALA A 113 -15.03 -17.64 -3.62
C ALA A 113 -13.66 -16.99 -3.84
N LEU A 114 -13.62 -15.71 -4.23
CA LEU A 114 -12.38 -14.94 -4.37
C LEU A 114 -11.60 -14.86 -3.06
N GLN A 115 -12.25 -14.61 -1.92
CA GLN A 115 -11.57 -14.60 -0.62
C GLN A 115 -10.94 -15.94 -0.30
N TRP A 116 -11.63 -17.05 -0.60
CA TRP A 116 -11.05 -18.39 -0.44
C TRP A 116 -9.84 -18.61 -1.34
N MET A 117 -9.93 -18.21 -2.61
CA MET A 117 -8.84 -18.31 -3.59
C MET A 117 -7.62 -17.53 -3.11
N VAL A 118 -7.81 -16.28 -2.66
CA VAL A 118 -6.76 -15.44 -2.10
C VAL A 118 -6.12 -16.09 -0.87
N ALA A 119 -6.94 -16.53 0.10
CA ALA A 119 -6.45 -17.11 1.35
C ALA A 119 -5.63 -18.40 1.16
N ASN A 120 -5.93 -19.17 0.11
CA ASN A 120 -5.30 -20.45 -0.22
C ASN A 120 -4.34 -20.37 -1.42
N ASP A 121 -4.12 -19.16 -1.97
CA ASP A 121 -3.40 -18.94 -3.23
C ASP A 121 -3.87 -19.79 -4.42
N ALA A 122 -5.15 -20.16 -4.44
CA ALA A 122 -5.70 -21.06 -5.44
C ALA A 122 -5.99 -20.32 -6.76
N THR A 123 -5.43 -20.81 -7.87
CA THR A 123 -5.68 -20.28 -9.22
C THR A 123 -6.75 -21.05 -9.99
N VAL A 124 -7.22 -22.16 -9.43
CA VAL A 124 -8.27 -22.99 -10.05
C VAL A 124 -9.59 -22.24 -9.97
N GLU A 125 -10.24 -22.08 -11.12
CA GLU A 125 -11.56 -21.47 -11.20
C GLU A 125 -12.60 -22.34 -10.48
N PRO A 126 -13.47 -21.74 -9.63
CA PRO A 126 -14.57 -22.46 -9.01
C PRO A 126 -15.50 -23.09 -10.05
N SER A 127 -15.87 -24.36 -9.87
CA SER A 127 -16.87 -24.99 -10.72
C SER A 127 -18.26 -24.38 -10.51
N ALA A 128 -19.14 -24.54 -11.51
CA ALA A 128 -20.51 -24.07 -11.41
C ALA A 128 -21.28 -24.67 -10.22
N ALA A 129 -21.02 -25.94 -9.85
CA ALA A 129 -21.68 -26.53 -8.69
C ALA A 129 -21.08 -26.03 -7.36
N ALA A 130 -19.76 -25.82 -7.29
CA ALA A 130 -19.13 -25.19 -6.14
C ALA A 130 -19.72 -23.79 -5.85
N LEU A 131 -19.91 -22.97 -6.88
CA LEU A 131 -20.51 -21.64 -6.75
C LEU A 131 -21.98 -21.72 -6.30
N ARG A 132 -22.78 -22.63 -6.87
CA ARG A 132 -24.16 -22.87 -6.40
C ARG A 132 -24.21 -23.30 -4.94
N ALA A 133 -23.31 -24.18 -4.52
CA ALA A 133 -23.26 -24.63 -3.14
C ALA A 133 -22.85 -23.49 -2.17
N ILE A 134 -21.94 -22.60 -2.57
CA ILE A 134 -21.65 -21.37 -1.81
C ILE A 134 -22.90 -20.50 -1.71
N ARG A 135 -23.61 -20.26 -2.83
CA ARG A 135 -24.85 -19.48 -2.89
C ARG A 135 -25.89 -20.01 -1.90
N THR A 136 -26.14 -21.32 -1.90
CA THR A 136 -27.14 -21.95 -1.03
C THR A 136 -26.73 -21.94 0.44
N ARG A 137 -25.47 -22.23 0.77
CA ARG A 137 -25.04 -22.41 2.17
C ARG A 137 -24.70 -21.10 2.89
N PHE A 138 -24.07 -20.16 2.19
CA PHE A 138 -23.57 -18.93 2.80
C PHE A 138 -24.46 -17.74 2.51
N VAL A 139 -25.01 -17.63 1.29
CA VAL A 139 -25.73 -16.43 0.86
C VAL A 139 -27.24 -16.53 1.11
N ALA A 140 -27.88 -17.67 0.81
CA ALA A 140 -29.32 -17.82 0.99
C ALA A 140 -29.81 -17.56 2.43
N PRO A 141 -29.10 -17.99 3.51
CA PRO A 141 -29.48 -17.65 4.88
C PRO A 141 -29.42 -16.15 5.20
N MET A 142 -28.66 -15.37 4.40
CA MET A 142 -28.55 -13.92 4.53
C MET A 142 -29.61 -13.18 3.71
N ALA A 143 -30.30 -13.83 2.78
CA ALA A 143 -31.23 -13.20 1.84
C ALA A 143 -32.39 -12.47 2.54
N GLU A 144 -32.87 -13.02 3.66
CA GLU A 144 -33.96 -12.46 4.46
C GLU A 144 -33.50 -11.35 5.43
N ARG A 145 -32.19 -11.04 5.47
CA ARG A 145 -31.62 -10.07 6.42
C ARG A 145 -31.13 -8.81 5.68
N PRO A 146 -31.29 -7.60 6.25
CA PRO A 146 -30.64 -6.42 5.71
C PRO A 146 -29.10 -6.59 5.68
N PRO A 147 -28.41 -6.03 4.69
CA PRO A 147 -28.94 -5.20 3.59
C PRO A 147 -29.55 -6.00 2.43
N LEU A 148 -29.44 -7.33 2.38
CA LEU A 148 -29.90 -8.13 1.25
C LEU A 148 -31.42 -8.20 1.11
N SER A 149 -32.19 -8.22 2.21
CA SER A 149 -33.66 -8.29 2.12
C SER A 149 -34.32 -6.99 1.65
N GLN A 150 -33.63 -5.86 1.71
CA GLN A 150 -34.19 -4.55 1.41
C GLN A 150 -33.73 -4.07 0.03
N PRO A 151 -34.64 -3.90 -0.96
CA PRO A 151 -34.24 -3.52 -2.33
C PRO A 151 -33.35 -2.27 -2.41
N ALA A 152 -33.66 -1.23 -1.61
CA ALA A 152 -32.93 0.03 -1.63
C ALA A 152 -31.48 -0.09 -1.12
N THR A 153 -31.24 -0.87 -0.07
CA THR A 153 -29.89 -1.04 0.51
C THR A 153 -29.12 -2.19 -0.14
N ARG A 154 -29.82 -3.16 -0.74
CA ARG A 154 -29.25 -4.27 -1.52
C ARG A 154 -28.38 -3.79 -2.67
N ALA A 155 -28.86 -2.83 -3.45
CA ALA A 155 -28.12 -2.31 -4.60
C ALA A 155 -26.79 -1.66 -4.19
N ALA A 156 -26.83 -0.78 -3.17
CA ALA A 156 -25.64 -0.14 -2.64
C ALA A 156 -24.65 -1.15 -2.03
N PHE A 157 -25.16 -2.16 -1.31
CA PHE A 157 -24.35 -3.25 -0.78
C PHE A 157 -23.65 -4.03 -1.89
N ALA A 158 -24.37 -4.44 -2.93
CA ALA A 158 -23.82 -5.22 -4.03
C ALA A 158 -22.72 -4.45 -4.77
N GLU A 159 -22.91 -3.17 -5.07
CA GLU A 159 -21.87 -2.34 -5.69
C GLU A 159 -20.62 -2.18 -4.80
N GLN A 160 -20.82 -2.04 -3.48
CA GLN A 160 -19.69 -2.01 -2.53
C GLN A 160 -18.91 -3.33 -2.55
N VAL A 161 -19.60 -4.48 -2.60
CA VAL A 161 -18.96 -5.80 -2.67
C VAL A 161 -18.20 -5.98 -3.99
N LYS A 162 -18.76 -5.56 -5.13
CA LYS A 162 -18.06 -5.58 -6.43
C LYS A 162 -16.75 -4.79 -6.39
N LEU A 163 -16.80 -3.55 -5.93
CA LEU A 163 -15.62 -2.69 -5.85
C LEU A 163 -14.54 -3.32 -4.95
N ARG A 164 -14.93 -3.86 -3.79
CA ARG A 164 -14.02 -4.58 -2.89
C ARG A 164 -13.41 -5.81 -3.55
N ALA A 165 -14.19 -6.59 -4.29
CA ALA A 165 -13.70 -7.76 -5.01
C ALA A 165 -12.60 -7.38 -6.02
N VAL A 166 -12.81 -6.34 -6.82
CA VAL A 166 -11.84 -5.85 -7.81
C VAL A 166 -10.54 -5.39 -7.14
N LEU A 167 -10.64 -4.55 -6.12
CA LEU A 167 -9.45 -4.06 -5.39
C LEU A 167 -8.69 -5.20 -4.70
N HIS A 168 -9.42 -6.18 -4.15
CA HIS A 168 -8.83 -7.32 -3.45
C HIS A 168 -8.12 -8.28 -4.43
N HIS A 169 -8.74 -8.60 -5.57
CA HIS A 169 -8.13 -9.39 -6.63
C HIS A 169 -6.88 -8.70 -7.19
N ALA A 170 -6.96 -7.40 -7.49
CA ALA A 170 -5.81 -6.63 -7.98
C ALA A 170 -4.63 -6.66 -6.98
N SER A 171 -4.91 -6.49 -5.69
CA SER A 171 -3.90 -6.56 -4.62
C SER A 171 -3.29 -7.95 -4.48
N TRP A 172 -4.09 -9.02 -4.59
CA TRP A 172 -3.61 -10.40 -4.57
C TRP A 172 -2.73 -10.72 -5.78
N GLN A 173 -3.17 -10.37 -6.99
CA GLN A 173 -2.36 -10.54 -8.20
C GLN A 173 -1.05 -9.75 -8.12
N ALA A 174 -1.09 -8.52 -7.61
CA ALA A 174 0.13 -7.75 -7.33
C ALA A 174 1.03 -8.50 -6.33
N ALA A 175 0.49 -8.98 -5.20
CA ALA A 175 1.26 -9.70 -4.18
C ALA A 175 1.89 -11.01 -4.68
N LYS A 176 1.17 -11.79 -5.51
CA LYS A 176 1.70 -12.99 -6.18
C LYS A 176 2.85 -12.64 -7.10
N ARG A 177 2.65 -11.66 -7.99
CA ARG A 177 3.67 -11.21 -8.95
C ARG A 177 4.91 -10.66 -8.26
N LEU A 178 4.74 -10.07 -7.08
CA LEU A 178 5.79 -9.48 -6.27
C LEU A 178 6.50 -10.44 -5.31
N GLY A 179 6.04 -11.69 -5.18
CA GLY A 179 6.58 -12.65 -4.22
C GLY A 179 6.38 -12.25 -2.75
N VAL A 180 5.52 -11.26 -2.47
CA VAL A 180 5.20 -10.79 -1.11
C VAL A 180 3.90 -11.39 -0.59
N LEU A 181 3.39 -12.43 -1.25
CA LEU A 181 2.12 -13.08 -0.92
C LEU A 181 2.01 -13.45 0.57
N PRO A 182 3.01 -14.06 1.24
CA PRO A 182 2.90 -14.35 2.67
C PRO A 182 2.62 -13.12 3.54
N ARG A 183 3.26 -11.98 3.23
CA ARG A 183 3.07 -10.71 3.95
C ARG A 183 1.72 -10.08 3.65
N PHE A 184 1.30 -10.11 2.39
CA PHE A 184 -0.04 -9.68 1.99
C PHE A 184 -1.12 -10.47 2.74
N LEU A 185 -1.01 -11.80 2.77
CA LEU A 185 -1.98 -12.66 3.47
C LEU A 185 -1.98 -12.44 5.00
N ALA A 186 -0.86 -12.04 5.59
CA ALA A 186 -0.78 -11.70 7.01
C ALA A 186 -1.45 -10.35 7.34
N GLY A 187 -1.56 -9.44 6.36
CA GLY A 187 -2.17 -8.11 6.52
C GLY A 187 -3.65 -8.02 6.13
N LEU A 188 -4.25 -9.11 5.65
CA LEU A 188 -5.67 -9.12 5.28
C LEU A 188 -6.56 -8.92 6.52
N SER A 189 -7.48 -7.96 6.45
CA SER A 189 -8.42 -7.68 7.54
C SER A 189 -9.46 -8.82 7.70
N ASN A 190 -9.89 -9.06 8.95
CA ASN A 190 -10.88 -10.08 9.30
C ASN A 190 -12.34 -9.66 8.97
N GLU A 191 -12.55 -8.76 8.01
CA GLU A 191 -13.84 -8.06 7.83
C GLU A 191 -14.99 -8.91 7.28
N PHE A 192 -14.74 -10.13 6.80
CA PHE A 192 -15.81 -11.02 6.31
C PHE A 192 -15.69 -12.45 6.87
N ILE A 193 -14.80 -13.25 6.29
CA ILE A 193 -14.44 -14.58 6.81
C ILE A 193 -12.96 -14.52 7.18
N PRO A 194 -12.57 -14.82 8.43
CA PRO A 194 -11.17 -14.81 8.82
C PRO A 194 -10.31 -15.68 7.91
N VAL A 195 -9.14 -15.20 7.52
CA VAL A 195 -8.21 -15.92 6.61
C VAL A 195 -7.86 -17.29 7.18
N ALA A 196 -7.68 -17.40 8.50
CA ALA A 196 -7.44 -18.68 9.18
C ALA A 196 -8.59 -19.68 8.96
N THR A 197 -9.85 -19.22 8.99
CA THR A 197 -11.02 -20.05 8.70
C THR A 197 -11.02 -20.50 7.24
N LEU A 198 -10.80 -19.59 6.30
CA LEU A 198 -10.77 -19.92 4.86
C LEU A 198 -9.65 -20.91 4.51
N ARG A 199 -8.49 -20.83 5.17
CA ARG A 199 -7.38 -21.78 5.02
C ARG A 199 -7.71 -23.19 5.52
N ASN A 200 -8.69 -23.33 6.40
CA ASN A 200 -9.18 -24.61 6.91
C ASN A 200 -10.33 -25.19 6.08
N LEU A 201 -10.74 -24.51 5.00
CA LEU A 201 -11.80 -24.96 4.09
C LEU A 201 -11.21 -25.36 2.73
N ALA A 202 -11.73 -26.42 2.12
CA ALA A 202 -11.51 -26.77 0.73
C ALA A 202 -12.72 -26.31 -0.10
N LEU A 203 -12.48 -25.83 -1.31
CA LEU A 203 -13.52 -25.57 -2.30
C LEU A 203 -13.77 -26.86 -3.10
N THR A 204 -15.00 -27.36 -3.05
CA THR A 204 -15.45 -28.60 -3.70
C THR A 204 -16.78 -28.35 -4.42
N GLU A 205 -17.33 -29.34 -5.12
CA GLU A 205 -18.68 -29.27 -5.69
C GLU A 205 -19.77 -29.02 -4.61
N ASP A 206 -19.51 -29.39 -3.35
CA ASP A 206 -20.35 -29.09 -2.19
C ASP A 206 -20.08 -27.69 -1.60
N GLY A 207 -19.32 -26.84 -2.28
CA GLY A 207 -18.92 -25.51 -1.86
C GLY A 207 -17.72 -25.54 -0.92
N LEU A 208 -17.68 -24.60 0.03
CA LEU A 208 -16.62 -24.53 1.05
C LEU A 208 -16.88 -25.54 2.17
N VAL A 209 -16.03 -26.57 2.27
CA VAL A 209 -16.13 -27.65 3.26
C VAL A 209 -14.85 -27.77 4.10
N PRO A 210 -14.90 -28.18 5.37
CA PRO A 210 -13.69 -28.35 6.18
C PRO A 210 -12.66 -29.31 5.56
N LYS A 211 -11.38 -28.91 5.56
CA LYS A 211 -10.23 -29.77 5.21
C LYS A 211 -10.04 -30.84 6.29
N GLY A 212 -10.87 -31.89 6.32
CA GLY A 212 -10.70 -32.93 7.35
C GLY A 212 -11.91 -33.82 7.68
N ARG A 213 -12.65 -34.32 6.69
CA ARG A 213 -13.48 -35.54 6.86
C ARG A 213 -13.64 -36.40 5.61
N ALA A 214 -13.00 -36.05 4.49
CA ALA A 214 -12.94 -36.90 3.30
C ALA A 214 -11.60 -37.66 3.28
N GLY A 215 -11.64 -38.96 3.52
CA GLY A 215 -10.77 -39.94 2.89
C GLY A 215 -9.26 -39.84 3.13
N ARG A 216 -8.80 -40.60 4.12
CA ARG A 216 -7.45 -41.16 4.20
C ARG A 216 -7.12 -41.95 2.92
N ALA A 217 -6.26 -41.42 2.04
CA ALA A 217 -5.34 -42.19 1.19
C ALA A 217 -4.31 -41.23 0.54
N ALA A 218 -3.04 -41.39 0.90
CA ALA A 218 -1.92 -40.66 0.30
C ALA A 218 -1.52 -41.26 -1.05
N PRO A 219 -1.12 -40.46 -2.06
CA PRO A 219 -0.25 -40.93 -3.12
C PRO A 219 1.22 -40.63 -2.80
N LYS A 220 2.03 -41.65 -3.03
CA LYS A 220 3.49 -41.69 -2.97
C LYS A 220 4.11 -40.74 -4.02
N PRO A 221 5.14 -39.95 -3.71
CA PRO A 221 5.82 -39.13 -4.71
C PRO A 221 6.74 -40.00 -5.62
N PRO A 222 6.83 -39.69 -6.93
CA PRO A 222 7.77 -40.36 -7.84
C PRO A 222 9.22 -39.86 -7.65
N PRO A 223 10.22 -40.62 -8.12
CA PRO A 223 11.64 -40.34 -7.88
C PRO A 223 12.14 -39.16 -8.71
N VAL A 224 13.08 -38.42 -8.12
CA VAL A 224 13.79 -37.27 -8.70
C VAL A 224 14.75 -37.75 -9.78
N ALA A 225 14.64 -37.18 -10.98
CA ALA A 225 15.63 -37.31 -12.04
C ALA A 225 16.66 -36.17 -11.93
N GLU A 226 17.94 -36.52 -11.96
CA GLU A 226 19.09 -35.60 -12.05
C GLU A 226 19.03 -34.78 -13.35
N SER A 227 19.35 -33.48 -13.24
CA SER A 227 19.65 -32.62 -14.39
C SER A 227 21.17 -32.45 -14.57
N PRO A 228 21.66 -32.32 -15.82
CA PRO A 228 23.08 -32.30 -16.16
C PRO A 228 23.78 -30.97 -15.82
N PRO A 229 25.13 -30.91 -15.82
CA PRO A 229 25.88 -29.71 -15.51
C PRO A 229 25.84 -28.71 -16.68
N VAL A 230 25.67 -27.43 -16.36
CA VAL A 230 25.78 -26.30 -17.31
C VAL A 230 27.14 -25.61 -17.09
N PRO A 231 27.86 -25.16 -18.15
CA PRO A 231 29.22 -24.66 -18.06
C PRO A 231 29.33 -23.21 -17.56
N ASP A 232 30.55 -22.88 -17.13
CA ASP A 232 30.99 -21.57 -16.63
C ASP A 232 30.95 -20.40 -17.65
N ALA A 233 30.63 -19.23 -17.07
CA ALA A 233 31.24 -17.91 -17.24
C ALA A 233 30.82 -16.90 -18.35
N GLN A 234 30.58 -15.67 -17.82
CA GLN A 234 30.91 -14.30 -18.30
C GLN A 234 29.81 -13.44 -19.00
N PRO A 235 29.82 -12.08 -18.89
CA PRO A 235 30.44 -11.15 -17.92
C PRO A 235 29.40 -10.39 -17.05
N ALA A 236 29.90 -9.81 -15.96
CA ALA A 236 29.16 -8.97 -15.01
C ALA A 236 28.55 -7.69 -15.64
N PRO A 237 27.35 -7.25 -15.21
CA PRO A 237 26.90 -5.89 -15.46
C PRO A 237 27.61 -4.89 -14.53
N SER A 238 27.95 -3.74 -15.12
CA SER A 238 28.67 -2.61 -14.53
C SER A 238 28.16 -2.14 -13.15
N PRO A 239 29.06 -1.59 -12.32
CA PRO A 239 28.72 -1.12 -10.98
C PRO A 239 27.77 0.09 -10.99
N ALA A 240 26.90 0.14 -9.98
CA ALA A 240 26.12 1.33 -9.62
C ALA A 240 27.05 2.54 -9.37
N PRO A 241 26.59 3.79 -9.61
CA PRO A 241 27.41 4.97 -9.49
C PRO A 241 27.99 5.12 -8.07
N THR A 242 29.31 5.18 -8.00
CA THR A 242 30.08 5.53 -6.80
C THR A 242 29.73 6.96 -6.39
N ALA A 243 29.07 7.13 -5.25
CA ALA A 243 29.03 8.45 -4.60
C ALA A 243 30.45 8.81 -4.16
N PRO A 244 30.89 10.08 -4.29
CA PRO A 244 32.25 10.46 -3.92
C PRO A 244 32.43 10.34 -2.40
N ASP A 245 33.24 9.38 -2.00
CA ASP A 245 33.65 9.12 -0.63
C ASP A 245 34.72 10.13 -0.19
N ALA A 246 34.35 10.89 0.86
CA ALA A 246 35.14 11.75 1.76
C ALA A 246 34.55 13.17 1.82
N ALA A 247 33.55 13.37 2.69
CA ALA A 247 33.09 14.70 3.06
C ALA A 247 34.18 15.39 3.89
N GLY A 248 34.70 16.51 3.39
CA GLY A 248 35.54 17.41 4.17
C GLY A 248 34.74 18.17 5.25
N PRO A 249 35.37 19.09 6.00
CA PRO A 249 34.64 19.96 6.93
C PRO A 249 33.55 20.77 6.20
N PRO A 250 32.50 21.23 6.91
CA PRO A 250 31.40 22.00 6.31
C PRO A 250 31.94 23.23 5.58
N ARG A 251 31.61 23.34 4.29
CA ARG A 251 32.08 24.44 3.44
C ARG A 251 31.12 25.62 3.42
N HIS A 252 29.84 25.38 3.71
CA HIS A 252 28.74 26.34 3.63
C HIS A 252 27.87 26.31 4.90
N ALA A 253 28.49 26.26 6.09
CA ALA A 253 27.78 26.23 7.37
C ALA A 253 26.79 27.40 7.56
N ALA A 254 27.11 28.57 6.99
CA ALA A 254 26.29 29.77 7.01
C ALA A 254 24.96 29.64 6.24
N ASN A 255 24.75 28.57 5.47
CA ASN A 255 23.45 28.30 4.83
C ASN A 255 22.31 28.25 5.85
N TRP A 256 22.57 27.74 7.06
CA TRP A 256 21.57 27.64 8.12
C TRP A 256 21.07 29.00 8.62
N ASP A 257 21.86 30.05 8.50
CA ASP A 257 21.46 31.40 8.92
C ASP A 257 20.33 31.95 8.02
N GLN A 258 20.24 31.42 6.80
CA GLN A 258 19.21 31.76 5.82
C GLN A 258 17.96 30.89 5.93
N VAL A 259 17.96 29.84 6.77
CA VAL A 259 16.83 28.91 6.88
C VAL A 259 15.76 29.48 7.82
N GLU A 260 14.53 29.50 7.32
CA GLU A 260 13.33 29.80 8.09
C GLU A 260 12.74 28.52 8.71
N GLY A 261 12.70 27.42 7.93
CA GLY A 261 12.18 26.15 8.39
C GLY A 261 12.51 24.99 7.46
N VAL A 262 12.30 23.78 7.96
CA VAL A 262 12.45 22.54 7.19
C VAL A 262 11.12 21.80 7.24
N TYR A 263 10.67 21.36 6.07
CA TYR A 263 9.38 20.72 5.88
C TYR A 263 9.52 19.49 5.01
N PHE A 264 8.54 18.61 5.07
CA PHE A 264 8.38 17.52 4.12
C PHE A 264 7.09 17.71 3.34
N ARG A 265 7.18 17.46 2.04
CA ARG A 265 6.03 17.31 1.17
C ARG A 265 5.95 15.85 0.73
N SER A 266 4.79 15.24 0.87
CA SER A 266 4.54 13.91 0.30
C SER A 266 4.56 14.00 -1.22
N THR A 267 5.28 13.09 -1.86
CA THR A 267 5.25 12.86 -3.29
C THR A 267 4.91 11.43 -3.60
N THR A 268 4.19 11.22 -4.69
CA THR A 268 3.79 9.88 -5.10
C THR A 268 4.86 9.27 -6.00
N GLY A 269 5.39 8.13 -5.59
CA GLY A 269 6.28 7.29 -6.38
C GLY A 269 5.62 5.96 -6.76
N PHE A 270 6.29 5.20 -7.60
CA PHE A 270 5.96 3.80 -7.85
C PHE A 270 7.04 2.92 -7.24
N GLY A 271 6.62 2.12 -6.27
CA GLY A 271 7.43 1.15 -5.54
C GLY A 271 7.58 -0.19 -6.27
N VAL A 272 8.02 -1.20 -5.50
CA VAL A 272 8.25 -2.57 -5.97
C VAL A 272 7.06 -3.06 -6.79
N GLY A 273 7.34 -3.40 -8.05
CA GLY A 273 6.36 -3.86 -9.04
C GLY A 273 5.10 -3.03 -9.13
N GLY A 274 5.20 -1.70 -9.15
CA GLY A 274 4.10 -0.81 -9.55
C GLY A 274 3.09 -0.50 -8.45
N LEU A 275 3.33 -0.96 -7.21
CA LEU A 275 2.59 -0.49 -6.05
C LEU A 275 2.85 0.99 -5.85
N MET A 276 1.82 1.77 -5.56
CA MET A 276 1.99 3.19 -5.25
C MET A 276 2.66 3.35 -3.89
N THR A 277 3.78 4.07 -3.86
CA THR A 277 4.51 4.41 -2.63
C THR A 277 4.36 5.89 -2.35
N ILE A 278 4.23 6.22 -1.07
CA ILE A 278 4.34 7.59 -0.59
C ILE A 278 5.82 7.81 -0.29
N ASP A 279 6.46 8.64 -1.08
CA ASP A 279 7.77 9.19 -0.77
C ASP A 279 7.59 10.59 -0.16
N PHE A 280 8.64 11.12 0.46
CA PHE A 280 8.59 12.43 1.09
C PHE A 280 9.83 13.22 0.67
N GLU A 281 9.60 14.39 0.11
CA GLU A 281 10.65 15.30 -0.33
C GLU A 281 10.93 16.33 0.77
N PRO A 282 12.19 16.43 1.27
CA PRO A 282 12.58 17.49 2.18
C PRO A 282 12.68 18.83 1.47
N LEU A 283 12.04 19.84 2.04
CA LEU A 283 12.06 21.23 1.58
C LEU A 283 12.73 22.11 2.63
N ILE A 284 13.74 22.86 2.21
CA ILE A 284 14.39 23.91 2.98
C ILE A 284 13.72 25.23 2.62
N PHE A 285 12.99 25.83 3.56
CA PHE A 285 12.42 27.17 3.37
C PHE A 285 13.46 28.19 3.80
N LEU A 286 13.83 29.08 2.87
CA LEU A 286 14.77 30.16 3.10
C LEU A 286 14.02 31.45 3.44
N ARG A 287 14.64 32.30 4.27
CA ARG A 287 14.10 33.58 4.74
C ARG A 287 13.80 34.58 3.62
N ASP A 288 14.42 34.42 2.46
CA ASP A 288 14.18 35.25 1.26
C ASP A 288 12.88 34.89 0.52
N GLY A 289 12.09 33.94 1.04
CA GLY A 289 10.85 33.45 0.43
C GLY A 289 11.08 32.42 -0.66
N THR A 290 12.31 31.91 -0.84
CA THR A 290 12.59 30.78 -1.72
C THR A 290 12.57 29.46 -0.96
N TYR A 291 12.13 28.39 -1.58
CA TYR A 291 12.32 27.04 -1.05
C TYR A 291 13.30 26.26 -1.93
N TYR A 292 14.03 25.33 -1.32
CA TYR A 292 14.94 24.42 -1.98
C TYR A 292 14.59 22.97 -1.65
N GLU A 293 14.34 22.16 -2.68
CA GLU A 293 14.20 20.71 -2.56
C GLU A 293 15.59 20.12 -2.32
N ILE A 294 15.94 19.77 -1.07
CA ILE A 294 17.25 19.17 -0.73
C ILE A 294 17.25 17.67 -1.07
N ALA A 295 18.43 17.11 -1.36
CA ALA A 295 18.59 15.68 -1.66
C ALA A 295 19.35 15.01 -0.51
N GLY A 296 20.08 13.94 -0.81
CA GLY A 296 20.88 13.19 0.15
C GLY A 296 21.90 13.98 0.97
N THR A 297 22.45 15.07 0.42
CA THR A 297 23.60 15.80 0.99
C THR A 297 23.19 16.72 2.13
N ALA A 298 24.03 16.82 3.17
CA ALA A 298 23.85 17.79 4.25
C ALA A 298 23.88 19.24 3.71
N LEU A 299 23.03 20.12 4.25
CA LEU A 299 22.87 21.49 3.72
C LEU A 299 24.17 22.31 3.80
N GLU A 300 25.03 22.08 4.78
CA GLU A 300 26.30 22.81 4.92
C GLU A 300 27.36 22.39 3.90
N ASP A 301 27.10 21.35 3.11
CA ASP A 301 27.97 20.89 2.04
C ASP A 301 27.43 21.26 0.65
N VAL A 302 26.32 22.01 0.60
CA VAL A 302 25.70 22.49 -0.64
C VAL A 302 26.07 23.96 -0.88
N ASP A 303 26.67 24.26 -2.03
CA ASP A 303 26.74 25.64 -2.53
C ASP A 303 25.38 26.00 -3.15
N LEU A 304 24.53 26.69 -2.38
CA LEU A 304 23.17 27.02 -2.80
C LEU A 304 23.13 27.91 -4.06
N ALA A 305 24.13 28.77 -4.27
CA ALA A 305 24.19 29.64 -5.44
C ALA A 305 24.54 28.82 -6.69
N ALA A 306 25.57 27.97 -6.60
CA ALA A 306 25.95 27.08 -7.69
C ALA A 306 24.82 26.08 -8.02
N GLU A 307 24.17 25.51 -6.98
CA GLU A 307 23.05 24.58 -7.15
C GLU A 307 21.84 25.25 -7.80
N ARG A 308 21.55 26.52 -7.45
CA ARG A 308 20.47 27.31 -8.07
C ARG A 308 20.73 27.55 -9.56
N ALA A 309 21.98 27.81 -9.94
CA ALA A 309 22.36 27.97 -11.33
C ALA A 309 22.30 26.63 -12.11
N ALA A 310 22.79 25.55 -11.51
CA ALA A 310 22.87 24.24 -12.16
C ALA A 310 21.51 23.51 -12.22
N ARG A 311 20.67 23.66 -11.20
CA ARG A 311 19.41 22.92 -11.03
C ARG A 311 18.26 23.84 -10.61
N PRO A 312 17.90 24.84 -11.43
CA PRO A 312 16.89 25.85 -11.06
C PRO A 312 15.50 25.24 -10.77
N LYS A 313 15.20 24.04 -11.29
CA LYS A 313 13.92 23.34 -11.05
C LYS A 313 13.73 22.89 -9.61
N ARG A 314 14.81 22.75 -8.82
CA ARG A 314 14.77 22.38 -7.40
C ARG A 314 14.42 23.56 -6.49
N PHE A 315 14.27 24.75 -7.06
CA PHE A 315 13.97 25.96 -6.34
C PHE A 315 12.57 26.44 -6.73
N GLY A 316 11.86 26.98 -5.75
CA GLY A 316 10.61 27.68 -5.97
C GLY A 316 10.45 28.81 -4.97
N ARG A 317 9.24 29.35 -4.89
CA ARG A 317 8.87 30.38 -3.90
C ARG A 317 7.86 29.82 -2.92
N TRP A 318 7.95 30.27 -1.68
CA TRP A 318 6.95 29.98 -0.67
C TRP A 318 6.40 31.28 -0.08
N SER A 319 5.15 31.23 0.39
CA SER A 319 4.57 32.27 1.22
C SER A 319 3.65 31.66 2.27
N ALA A 320 3.55 32.30 3.43
CA ALA A 320 2.60 31.88 4.46
C ALA A 320 1.16 32.24 4.06
N LYS A 321 0.21 31.36 4.36
CA LYS A 321 -1.23 31.56 4.12
C LYS A 321 -2.04 30.90 5.22
N GLY A 322 -2.56 31.70 6.16
CA GLY A 322 -3.27 31.19 7.33
C GLY A 322 -2.38 30.28 8.17
N ALA A 323 -2.82 29.04 8.41
CA ALA A 323 -2.06 28.01 9.11
C ALA A 323 -1.18 27.13 8.18
N GLY A 324 -1.12 27.47 6.89
CA GLY A 324 -0.38 26.71 5.87
C GLY A 324 0.53 27.58 5.02
N PHE A 325 0.94 27.04 3.88
CA PHE A 325 1.85 27.69 2.94
C PHE A 325 1.34 27.57 1.51
N VAL A 326 1.70 28.53 0.67
CA VAL A 326 1.59 28.40 -0.79
C VAL A 326 2.99 28.15 -1.34
N LEU A 327 3.17 27.07 -2.08
CA LEU A 327 4.41 26.80 -2.81
C LEU A 327 4.21 27.01 -4.31
N THR A 328 5.03 27.88 -4.88
CA THR A 328 5.09 28.18 -6.31
C THR A 328 6.33 27.57 -6.90
N ASP A 329 6.17 26.58 -7.78
CA ASP A 329 7.29 25.88 -8.41
C ASP A 329 8.04 26.74 -9.44
N ALA A 330 9.15 26.22 -9.98
CA ALA A 330 9.95 26.89 -11.01
C ALA A 330 9.17 27.19 -12.32
N ARG A 331 7.98 26.62 -12.51
CA ARG A 331 7.09 26.88 -13.65
C ARG A 331 6.00 27.90 -13.33
N GLY A 332 6.00 28.47 -12.12
CA GLY A 332 5.00 29.42 -11.65
C GLY A 332 3.70 28.78 -11.16
N ARG A 333 3.65 27.46 -10.94
CA ARG A 333 2.44 26.78 -10.46
C ARG A 333 2.37 26.85 -8.94
N ALA A 334 1.34 27.52 -8.43
CA ALA A 334 1.07 27.64 -7.00
C ALA A 334 0.20 26.48 -6.49
N ASN A 335 0.56 25.92 -5.33
CA ASN A 335 -0.20 24.89 -4.63
C ASN A 335 -0.30 25.26 -3.15
N ASP A 336 -1.49 25.11 -2.57
CA ASP A 336 -1.74 25.32 -1.15
C ASP A 336 -1.41 24.05 -0.35
N TYR A 337 -0.72 24.20 0.78
CA TYR A 337 -0.35 23.12 1.69
C TYR A 337 -0.75 23.48 3.13
N ALA A 338 -1.57 22.63 3.75
CA ALA A 338 -1.89 22.76 5.18
C ALA A 338 -0.88 21.96 6.01
N LEU A 339 -0.43 22.52 7.14
CA LEU A 339 0.41 21.77 8.07
C LEU A 339 -0.39 20.65 8.74
N GLY A 340 0.18 19.45 8.78
CA GLY A 340 -0.35 18.33 9.57
C GLY A 340 -1.46 17.52 8.89
N ASP A 341 -1.78 17.78 7.62
CA ASP A 341 -2.77 17.02 6.85
C ASP A 341 -2.24 15.67 6.31
N GLY A 342 -1.01 15.31 6.65
CA GLY A 342 -0.30 14.12 6.20
C GLY A 342 0.41 14.28 4.85
N SER A 343 0.08 15.30 4.07
CA SER A 343 0.74 15.63 2.79
C SER A 343 1.83 16.69 2.94
N PHE A 344 1.77 17.50 3.99
CA PHE A 344 2.77 18.50 4.30
C PHE A 344 2.96 18.65 5.80
N PHE A 345 4.20 18.56 6.26
CA PHE A 345 4.48 18.62 7.69
C PHE A 345 5.88 19.15 8.02
N ARG A 346 6.06 19.56 9.28
CA ARG A 346 7.32 20.14 9.76
C ARG A 346 8.35 19.05 10.01
N ALA A 347 9.58 19.28 9.59
CA ALA A 347 10.71 18.43 9.92
C ALA A 347 11.41 18.96 11.18
N PHE A 348 11.84 18.07 12.07
CA PHE A 348 12.53 18.45 13.30
C PHE A 348 14.01 18.08 13.27
N PRO A 349 14.91 18.97 13.73
CA PRO A 349 16.32 18.66 13.85
C PRO A 349 16.58 17.71 15.04
N ALA A 350 17.70 17.00 14.99
CA ALA A 350 18.28 16.39 16.17
C ALA A 350 19.03 17.43 17.03
N ALA A 351 19.06 17.18 18.35
CA ALA A 351 19.96 17.92 19.23
C ALA A 351 21.44 17.60 18.90
N ALA A 352 22.33 18.53 19.22
CA ALA A 352 23.76 18.33 19.00
C ALA A 352 24.25 17.13 19.82
N ASN A 353 24.85 16.15 19.13
CA ASN A 353 25.32 14.89 19.68
C ASN A 353 24.22 14.02 20.32
N GLU A 354 22.96 14.17 19.89
CA GLU A 354 21.87 13.28 20.31
C GLU A 354 22.23 11.82 20.01
N ARG A 355 21.95 10.95 20.99
CA ARG A 355 22.18 9.50 20.87
C ARG A 355 20.84 8.80 20.65
N VAL A 356 20.76 8.07 19.55
CA VAL A 356 19.64 7.24 19.16
C VAL A 356 20.04 5.77 19.38
N ALA A 357 19.18 5.03 20.08
CA ALA A 357 19.39 3.61 20.39
C ALA A 357 18.27 2.78 19.75
N ARG A 358 18.22 2.76 18.42
CA ARG A 358 17.11 2.19 17.66
C ARG A 358 17.53 1.78 16.25
N ALA A 359 16.85 0.75 15.75
CA ALA A 359 16.94 0.33 14.36
C ALA A 359 15.82 0.90 13.50
N TYR A 360 16.16 1.31 12.28
CA TYR A 360 15.25 1.87 11.30
C TYR A 360 15.41 1.15 9.96
N ARG A 361 14.30 0.90 9.27
CA ARG A 361 14.30 0.26 7.95
C ARG A 361 13.47 1.05 6.94
N ARG A 362 13.87 0.93 5.68
CA ARG A 362 13.13 1.37 4.51
C ARG A 362 13.05 0.22 3.53
N LEU A 363 11.88 0.01 2.96
CA LEU A 363 11.69 -0.83 1.79
C LEU A 363 11.40 0.08 0.60
N SER A 364 12.23 0.01 -0.43
CA SER A 364 12.06 0.71 -1.70
C SER A 364 12.16 -0.27 -2.87
N GLY A 365 11.94 0.20 -4.09
CA GLY A 365 12.11 -0.58 -5.30
C GLY A 365 11.12 -0.18 -6.39
N GLY A 366 11.11 -0.88 -7.52
CA GLY A 366 10.37 -0.48 -8.71
C GLY A 366 9.90 -1.70 -9.51
N GLY A 367 9.23 -1.45 -10.62
CA GLY A 367 8.79 -2.50 -11.55
C GLY A 367 7.39 -2.23 -12.10
N ASN A 368 6.99 -2.99 -13.11
CA ASN A 368 5.71 -2.84 -13.80
C ASN A 368 4.70 -3.96 -13.46
N SER A 369 5.02 -4.82 -12.49
CA SER A 369 4.26 -6.04 -12.20
C SER A 369 2.80 -5.82 -11.77
N ALA A 370 2.49 -4.77 -11.00
CA ALA A 370 1.12 -4.43 -10.59
C ALA A 370 0.30 -3.87 -11.75
N LEU A 371 0.95 -3.41 -12.82
CA LEU A 371 0.35 -2.92 -14.06
C LEU A 371 0.43 -3.95 -15.20
N GLY A 372 0.76 -5.21 -14.89
CA GLY A 372 0.76 -6.31 -15.85
C GLY A 372 2.07 -6.59 -16.59
N GLY A 373 3.20 -5.97 -16.20
CA GLY A 373 4.52 -6.30 -16.75
C GLY A 373 5.31 -7.36 -15.95
N ASP A 374 6.53 -7.67 -16.40
CA ASP A 374 7.33 -8.84 -15.99
C ASP A 374 8.52 -8.55 -15.05
N VAL A 375 8.75 -7.29 -14.64
CA VAL A 375 9.92 -6.91 -13.82
C VAL A 375 9.51 -6.36 -12.46
N ALA A 376 10.11 -6.88 -11.39
CA ALA A 376 10.05 -6.34 -10.03
C ALA A 376 11.45 -6.24 -9.40
N ILE A 377 11.74 -5.13 -8.73
CA ILE A 377 12.99 -4.89 -7.99
C ILE A 377 12.62 -4.38 -6.61
N ALA A 378 13.10 -5.01 -5.54
CA ALA A 378 12.97 -4.59 -4.16
C ALA A 378 14.34 -4.33 -3.53
N VAL A 379 14.44 -3.26 -2.76
CA VAL A 379 15.64 -2.83 -2.05
C VAL A 379 15.26 -2.54 -0.61
N GLU A 380 15.77 -3.32 0.32
CA GLU A 380 15.71 -3.00 1.75
C GLU A 380 16.98 -2.25 2.15
N SER A 381 16.81 -1.16 2.89
CA SER A 381 17.89 -0.42 3.55
C SER A 381 17.61 -0.33 5.04
N ARG A 382 18.63 -0.57 5.88
CA ARG A 382 18.50 -0.58 7.34
C ARG A 382 19.65 0.20 7.98
N TYR A 383 19.33 0.97 9.02
CA TYR A 383 20.27 1.57 9.96
C TYR A 383 20.00 1.04 11.36
N ASP A 384 21.06 0.66 12.08
CA ASP A 384 21.02 0.25 13.48
C ASP A 384 21.85 1.27 14.28
N PHE A 385 21.22 2.24 14.94
CA PHE A 385 21.91 3.24 15.76
C PHE A 385 21.99 2.77 17.22
N HIS A 386 23.16 2.94 17.83
CA HIS A 386 23.42 2.55 19.21
C HIS A 386 23.67 3.77 20.12
N ALA A 387 23.36 3.63 21.41
CA ALA A 387 23.50 4.69 22.41
C ALA A 387 24.96 5.16 22.58
N ASP A 388 25.94 4.29 22.32
CA ASP A 388 27.37 4.60 22.40
C ASP A 388 27.88 5.43 21.20
N GLY A 389 26.99 5.80 20.28
CA GLY A 389 27.33 6.53 19.07
C GLY A 389 27.90 5.65 17.96
N SER A 390 27.83 4.32 18.06
CA SER A 390 28.10 3.41 16.94
C SER A 390 26.86 3.20 16.07
N TYR A 391 27.06 2.88 14.80
CA TYR A 391 25.98 2.48 13.91
C TYR A 391 26.35 1.24 13.09
N GLY A 392 25.34 0.44 12.75
CA GLY A 392 25.36 -0.54 11.67
C GLY A 392 24.49 -0.09 10.50
N ARG A 393 24.86 -0.50 9.30
CA ARG A 393 24.10 -0.30 8.07
C ARG A 393 24.05 -1.60 7.29
N GLY A 394 22.83 -2.03 7.01
CA GLY A 394 22.55 -3.24 6.25
C GLY A 394 21.65 -2.95 5.06
N GLY A 395 21.58 -3.90 4.13
CA GLY A 395 20.59 -3.85 3.07
C GLY A 395 20.59 -5.10 2.22
N SER A 396 19.48 -5.33 1.53
CA SER A 396 19.36 -6.40 0.56
C SER A 396 18.66 -5.90 -0.69
N VAL A 397 19.18 -6.30 -1.85
CA VAL A 397 18.55 -6.06 -3.15
C VAL A 397 18.03 -7.40 -3.67
N GLY A 398 16.77 -7.44 -4.08
CA GLY A 398 16.17 -8.54 -4.80
C GLY A 398 15.60 -8.03 -6.13
N ALA A 399 15.94 -8.67 -7.24
CA ALA A 399 15.35 -8.39 -8.54
C ALA A 399 14.80 -9.69 -9.13
N THR A 400 13.60 -9.63 -9.69
CA THR A 400 12.95 -10.76 -10.36
C THR A 400 12.41 -10.31 -11.72
N ASN A 401 12.71 -11.11 -12.74
CA ASN A 401 12.09 -11.02 -14.06
C ASN A 401 11.34 -12.34 -14.27
N SER A 402 10.05 -12.29 -14.55
CA SER A 402 9.23 -13.51 -14.71
C SER A 402 9.43 -14.20 -16.06
N GLY A 403 10.07 -13.55 -17.04
CA GLY A 403 10.26 -14.09 -18.37
C GLY A 403 8.98 -14.21 -19.19
N ALA A 404 7.88 -13.57 -18.78
CA ALA A 404 6.58 -13.72 -19.45
C ALA A 404 6.60 -13.29 -20.94
N SER A 405 7.56 -12.43 -21.33
CA SER A 405 7.80 -12.00 -22.71
C SER A 405 8.91 -12.80 -23.43
N THR A 406 9.79 -13.49 -22.70
CA THR A 406 11.01 -14.12 -23.23
C THR A 406 11.12 -15.64 -22.98
N GLY A 407 10.21 -16.21 -22.19
CA GLY A 407 10.22 -17.63 -21.78
C GLY A 407 11.21 -17.99 -20.67
N VAL A 408 12.01 -17.05 -20.16
CA VAL A 408 13.07 -17.31 -19.17
C VAL A 408 12.95 -16.37 -17.97
N GLY A 409 12.58 -16.93 -16.81
CA GLY A 409 12.54 -16.20 -15.54
C GLY A 409 13.91 -16.14 -14.87
N THR A 410 14.27 -15.01 -14.28
CA THR A 410 15.51 -14.82 -13.52
C THR A 410 15.23 -14.18 -12.16
N ALA A 411 15.91 -14.65 -11.12
CA ALA A 411 15.86 -14.07 -9.79
C ALA A 411 17.28 -13.84 -9.28
N ILE A 412 17.55 -12.63 -8.80
CA ILE A 412 18.85 -12.23 -8.27
C ILE A 412 18.63 -11.63 -6.89
N ALA A 413 19.30 -12.18 -5.88
CA ALA A 413 19.30 -11.63 -4.52
C ALA A 413 20.74 -11.35 -4.09
N ARG A 414 20.99 -10.16 -3.53
CA ARG A 414 22.28 -9.77 -2.98
C ARG A 414 22.08 -9.12 -1.62
N ARG A 415 22.69 -9.69 -0.58
CA ARG A 415 22.88 -8.99 0.70
C ARG A 415 24.13 -8.12 0.60
N ARG A 416 24.01 -6.86 0.99
CA ARG A 416 25.18 -5.99 1.16
C ARG A 416 25.85 -6.37 2.48
N ALA A 417 27.18 -6.43 2.48
CA ALA A 417 27.93 -6.66 3.71
C ALA A 417 27.57 -5.57 4.72
N PRO A 418 27.43 -5.89 6.02
CA PRO A 418 27.19 -4.89 7.05
C PRO A 418 28.33 -3.87 7.03
N GLU A 419 27.98 -2.60 6.83
CA GLU A 419 28.86 -1.47 7.01
C GLU A 419 28.63 -0.91 8.43
N GLY A 420 29.65 -0.44 9.11
CA GLY A 420 29.49 0.09 10.46
C GLY A 420 30.57 1.08 10.85
N GLY A 421 30.30 1.86 11.89
CA GLY A 421 31.22 2.90 12.34
C GLY A 421 30.63 3.74 13.45
N ARG A 422 31.03 5.02 13.50
CA ARG A 422 30.50 6.01 14.44
C ARG A 422 29.54 6.96 13.74
N TYR A 423 28.54 7.43 14.46
CA TYR A 423 27.64 8.48 13.97
C TYR A 423 27.59 9.68 14.92
N ALA A 424 27.28 10.83 14.34
CA ALA A 424 26.97 12.05 15.07
C ALA A 424 25.78 12.74 14.41
N LEU A 425 24.85 13.21 15.24
CA LEU A 425 23.72 14.02 14.82
C LEU A 425 23.96 15.47 15.26
N ASN A 426 23.73 16.41 14.36
CA ASN A 426 23.74 17.83 14.69
C ASN A 426 22.77 18.56 13.77
N ARG A 427 21.74 19.18 14.34
CA ARG A 427 20.65 19.82 13.58
C ARG A 427 20.03 18.83 12.58
N HIS A 428 20.04 19.17 11.30
CA HIS A 428 19.55 18.34 10.21
C HIS A 428 20.67 17.62 9.47
N THR A 429 21.73 17.24 10.19
CA THR A 429 22.91 16.60 9.60
C THR A 429 23.25 15.33 10.37
N LEU A 430 23.28 14.21 9.63
CA LEU A 430 23.84 12.94 10.07
C LEU A 430 25.25 12.80 9.51
N THR A 431 26.23 12.69 10.39
CA THR A 431 27.62 12.37 10.05
C THR A 431 27.87 10.91 10.35
N LEU A 432 28.33 10.15 9.36
CA LEU A 432 28.73 8.76 9.48
C LEU A 432 30.23 8.68 9.24
N THR A 433 30.97 8.11 10.19
CA THR A 433 32.41 7.86 10.09
C THR A 433 32.64 6.36 10.10
N ALA A 434 33.08 5.82 8.97
CA ALA A 434 33.39 4.40 8.82
C ALA A 434 34.65 4.01 9.62
N ALA A 435 34.86 2.70 9.81
CA ALA A 435 36.02 2.18 10.54
C ALA A 435 37.38 2.58 9.92
N ASP A 436 37.42 2.85 8.61
CA ASP A 436 38.59 3.32 7.88
C ASP A 436 38.82 4.85 7.98
N GLY A 437 38.00 5.55 8.77
CA GLY A 437 38.07 7.00 8.99
C GLY A 437 37.37 7.83 7.91
N ARG A 438 36.85 7.22 6.84
CA ARG A 438 36.09 7.97 5.83
C ARG A 438 34.80 8.50 6.44
N THR A 439 34.50 9.76 6.15
CA THR A 439 33.32 10.45 6.67
C THR A 439 32.35 10.78 5.55
N ARG A 440 31.06 10.58 5.83
CA ARG A 440 29.93 10.95 4.97
C ARG A 440 28.95 11.81 5.76
N ARG A 441 28.44 12.86 5.14
CA ARG A 441 27.45 13.77 5.74
C ARG A 441 26.19 13.78 4.92
N LEU A 442 25.08 13.52 5.59
CA LEU A 442 23.76 13.34 5.00
C LEU A 442 22.80 14.33 5.64
N PHE A 443 21.81 14.78 4.86
CA PHE A 443 20.65 15.44 5.44
C PHE A 443 19.96 14.48 6.41
N PHE A 444 19.46 15.01 7.52
CA PHE A 444 18.75 14.26 8.56
C PHE A 444 17.54 15.04 9.05
N ALA A 445 16.45 14.36 9.35
CA ALA A 445 15.39 14.95 10.14
C ALA A 445 14.57 13.89 10.87
N TYR A 446 13.94 14.30 11.96
CA TYR A 446 12.79 13.60 12.51
C TYR A 446 11.51 14.05 11.83
N GLY A 447 10.56 13.12 11.72
CA GLY A 447 9.20 13.41 11.32
C GLY A 447 8.43 14.22 12.37
N SER A 448 7.16 14.48 12.08
CA SER A 448 6.25 15.11 13.03
C SER A 448 4.99 14.29 13.25
N GLN A 449 4.41 14.44 14.44
CA GLN A 449 3.14 13.85 14.85
C GLN A 449 2.27 14.89 15.56
N LYS A 450 0.96 14.63 15.66
CA LYS A 450 -0.06 15.46 16.36
C LYS A 450 -0.30 16.85 15.73
N ASP A 451 -1.28 17.55 16.30
CA ASP A 451 -1.60 18.96 16.03
C ASP A 451 -1.74 19.70 17.39
N PRO A 452 -0.84 20.64 17.75
CA PRO A 452 0.27 21.17 16.96
C PRO A 452 1.40 20.15 16.71
N PRO A 453 2.23 20.33 15.67
CA PRO A 453 3.29 19.39 15.33
C PRO A 453 4.32 19.23 16.45
N GLU A 454 4.51 17.99 16.88
CA GLU A 454 5.57 17.54 17.80
C GLU A 454 6.54 16.61 17.06
N ILE A 455 7.75 16.47 17.60
CA ILE A 455 8.77 15.55 17.07
C ILE A 455 8.29 14.08 17.12
N ASP A 456 8.42 13.38 16.00
CA ASP A 456 8.23 11.94 15.89
C ASP A 456 9.59 11.25 15.72
N ARG A 457 10.03 10.49 16.74
CA ARG A 457 11.30 9.74 16.71
C ARG A 457 11.16 8.36 16.08
N GLU A 458 9.95 7.92 15.78
CA GLU A 458 9.68 6.67 15.08
C GLU A 458 9.93 6.83 13.58
N MET A 459 9.74 8.02 13.04
CA MET A 459 10.00 8.35 11.64
C MET A 459 11.25 9.22 11.50
N ILE A 460 12.28 8.70 10.82
CA ILE A 460 13.47 9.48 10.47
C ILE A 460 13.62 9.61 8.96
N PHE A 461 14.30 10.67 8.55
CA PHE A 461 14.71 10.91 7.19
C PHE A 461 16.22 10.94 7.15
N VAL A 462 16.82 10.17 6.25
CA VAL A 462 18.27 10.11 6.04
C VAL A 462 18.51 10.33 4.57
N GLY A 463 18.98 11.54 4.23
CA GLY A 463 19.03 12.01 2.87
C GLY A 463 17.64 12.29 2.30
N ASP A 464 17.35 11.70 1.14
CA ASP A 464 16.06 11.72 0.44
C ASP A 464 15.13 10.55 0.84
N ASP A 465 15.56 9.72 1.78
CA ASP A 465 14.88 8.48 2.14
C ASP A 465 14.21 8.55 3.52
N VAL A 466 12.97 8.07 3.61
CA VAL A 466 12.22 7.89 4.86
C VAL A 466 12.45 6.49 5.44
N PHE A 467 12.66 6.41 6.75
CA PHE A 467 12.78 5.16 7.48
C PHE A 467 11.82 5.12 8.67
N SER A 468 11.29 3.93 8.93
CA SER A 468 10.41 3.63 10.07
C SER A 468 11.09 2.60 11.00
N PRO A 469 10.56 2.35 12.21
CA PRO A 469 11.19 1.45 13.16
C PRO A 469 11.29 0.03 12.59
N ALA A 470 12.43 -0.60 12.81
CA ALA A 470 12.67 -1.98 12.41
C ALA A 470 12.29 -2.93 13.56
N ASP A 471 10.99 -3.02 13.82
CA ASP A 471 10.40 -4.04 14.69
C ASP A 471 10.50 -5.44 14.07
#